data_AF-A0A452YWY3-F1
#
_entry.id   AF-A0A452YWY3-F1
#
_cell.length_a   1.000
_cell.length_b   1.000
_cell.length_c   1.000
_cell.angle_alpha   90.00
_cell.angle_beta   90.00
_cell.angle_gamma   90.00
#
_symmetry.space_group_name_H-M   'P 1'
#
loop_
_entity.id
_entity.type
_entity.pdbx_description
1 polymer ?
#
loop_
_entity_poly.entity_id
_entity_poly.type
_entity_poly.pdbx_seq_one_letter_code
_entity_poly.pdbx_strand_id
1 'polypeptide(L)'
;MHKKHHKLIIIVVLFQLWKLSSCDLCEIARNSVYQSGFSHALKAHWIGKNYYKRGPSGNDIHRTNVPTIRIEFRDLIWRDEMQLVYLNNVILPDEVDQ
;
A
#
# COMPACT_ATOMS: atom_id res chain seq x y z
N MET A 1 5.47 -7.94 23.42
CA MET A 1 5.34 -6.54 22.96
C MET A 1 6.65 -5.91 22.41
N HIS A 2 7.69 -6.69 22.08
CA HIS A 2 9.03 -6.12 21.81
C HIS A 2 9.37 -5.85 20.32
N LYS A 3 8.52 -6.24 19.35
CA LYS A 3 8.83 -6.11 17.91
C LYS A 3 8.21 -4.91 17.19
N LYS A 4 7.34 -4.13 17.84
CA LYS A 4 6.67 -2.97 17.19
C LYS A 4 7.56 -1.73 17.13
N HIS A 5 8.46 -1.54 18.10
CA HIS A 5 9.38 -0.39 18.14
C HIS A 5 10.48 -0.45 17.07
N HIS A 6 10.88 -1.65 16.64
CA HIS A 6 11.94 -1.81 15.63
C HIS A 6 11.50 -1.37 14.22
N LYS A 7 10.22 -1.48 13.88
CA LYS A 7 9.70 -1.08 12.55
C LYS A 7 9.61 0.43 12.39
N LEU A 8 9.29 1.16 13.46
CA LEU A 8 9.16 2.63 13.42
C LEU A 8 10.51 3.33 13.31
N ILE A 9 11.53 2.82 14.02
CA ILE A 9 12.90 3.37 13.98
C ILE A 9 13.49 3.27 12.55
N ILE A 10 13.24 2.16 11.86
CA ILE A 10 13.76 1.96 10.49
C ILE A 10 13.14 2.94 9.50
N ILE A 11 11.83 3.22 9.57
CA ILE A 11 11.17 4.15 8.63
C ILE A 11 11.72 5.58 8.79
N VAL A 12 11.98 6.01 10.03
CA VAL A 12 12.56 7.34 10.31
C VAL A 12 14.02 7.43 9.82
N VAL A 13 14.80 6.37 10.01
CA VAL A 13 16.18 6.30 9.50
C VAL A 13 16.21 6.33 7.97
N LEU A 14 15.30 5.60 7.31
CA LEU A 14 15.19 5.59 5.85
C LEU A 14 14.78 6.96 5.29
N PHE A 15 13.89 7.69 5.95
CA PHE A 15 13.52 9.05 5.54
C PHE A 15 14.72 10.00 5.52
N GLN A 16 15.54 9.98 6.57
CA GLN A 16 16.71 10.85 6.71
C GLN A 16 17.81 10.51 5.69
N LEU A 17 18.00 9.22 5.40
CA LEU A 17 19.06 8.76 4.49
C LEU A 17 18.68 8.85 3.01
N TRP A 18 17.43 8.55 2.66
CA TRP A 18 16.97 8.41 1.27
C TRP A 18 16.17 9.62 0.78
N LYS A 19 16.05 10.69 1.58
CA LYS A 19 15.29 11.91 1.25
C LYS A 19 13.86 11.60 0.78
N LEU A 20 13.20 10.66 1.46
CA LEU A 20 11.83 10.27 1.13
C LEU A 20 10.90 11.47 1.28
N SER A 21 9.91 11.60 0.39
CA SER A 21 8.84 12.58 0.57
C SER A 21 7.88 12.13 1.69
N SER A 22 7.11 13.06 2.24
CA SER A 22 5.99 12.75 3.13
C SER A 22 4.99 11.77 2.48
N CYS A 23 4.81 11.91 1.16
CA CYS A 23 3.99 11.01 0.36
C CYS A 23 4.54 9.57 0.33
N ASP A 24 5.87 9.40 0.20
CA ASP A 24 6.51 8.09 0.20
C ASP A 24 6.41 7.43 1.58
N LEU A 25 6.55 8.22 2.65
CA LEU A 25 6.35 7.76 4.02
C LEU A 25 4.93 7.28 4.29
N CYS A 26 3.93 8.04 3.82
CA CYS A 26 2.52 7.66 3.92
C CYS A 26 2.22 6.37 3.16
N GLU A 27 2.81 6.19 1.96
CA GLU A 27 2.69 4.96 1.17
C GLU A 27 3.28 3.76 1.93
N ILE A 28 4.48 3.90 2.50
CA ILE A 28 5.12 2.86 3.31
C ILE A 28 4.28 2.54 4.56
N ALA A 29 3.76 3.56 5.25
CA ALA A 29 2.92 3.38 6.43
C ALA A 29 1.62 2.63 6.11
N ARG A 30 0.95 3.00 5.00
CA ARG A 30 -0.24 2.31 4.50
C ARG A 30 0.05 0.83 4.21
N ASN A 31 1.13 0.56 3.49
CA ASN A 31 1.52 -0.82 3.13
C ASN A 31 1.93 -1.63 4.38
N SER A 32 2.49 -0.97 5.40
CA SER A 32 2.80 -1.62 6.68
C SER A 32 1.54 -2.06 7.43
N VAL A 33 0.46 -1.29 7.37
CA VAL A 33 -0.86 -1.69 7.88
C VAL A 33 -1.43 -2.83 7.04
N TYR A 34 -1.28 -2.76 5.72
CA TYR A 34 -1.74 -3.79 4.80
C TYR A 34 -1.12 -5.16 5.10
N GLN A 35 0.21 -5.21 5.20
CA GLN A 35 1.01 -6.43 5.48
C GLN A 35 0.93 -6.93 6.93
N SER A 36 0.29 -6.17 7.82
CA SER A 36 0.15 -6.58 9.22
C SER A 36 -0.90 -7.69 9.38
N GLY A 37 -0.79 -8.47 10.45
CA GLY A 37 -1.80 -9.46 10.84
C GLY A 37 -2.99 -8.88 11.63
N PHE A 38 -3.33 -7.60 11.46
CA PHE A 38 -4.49 -7.00 12.15
C PHE A 38 -5.82 -7.45 11.52
N SER A 39 -6.90 -7.41 12.29
CA SER A 39 -8.24 -7.75 11.80
C SER A 39 -8.71 -6.81 10.70
N HIS A 40 -9.58 -7.31 9.81
CA HIS A 40 -10.17 -6.52 8.72
C HIS A 40 -10.86 -5.25 9.23
N ALA A 41 -11.55 -5.32 10.36
CA ALA A 41 -12.21 -4.16 10.97
C ALA A 41 -11.20 -3.06 11.36
N LEU A 42 -10.05 -3.43 11.91
CA LEU A 42 -9.02 -2.48 12.31
C LEU A 42 -8.29 -1.89 11.09
N LYS A 43 -8.00 -2.71 10.08
CA LYS A 43 -7.45 -2.22 8.80
C LYS A 43 -8.42 -1.26 8.13
N ALA A 44 -9.71 -1.61 8.02
CA ALA A 44 -10.73 -0.74 7.46
C ALA A 44 -10.87 0.59 8.22
N HIS A 45 -10.71 0.56 9.54
CA HIS A 45 -10.71 1.76 10.37
C HIS A 45 -9.49 2.65 10.08
N TRP A 46 -8.29 2.11 9.90
CA TRP A 46 -7.09 2.93 9.68
C TRP A 46 -6.89 3.40 8.25
N ILE A 47 -7.07 2.54 7.25
CA ILE A 47 -6.72 2.84 5.85
C ILE A 47 -7.94 2.99 4.93
N GLY A 48 -9.14 2.78 5.44
CA GLY A 48 -10.41 3.00 4.72
C GLY A 48 -11.19 1.70 4.48
N LYS A 49 -12.51 1.82 4.38
CA LYS A 49 -13.41 0.65 4.26
C LYS A 49 -13.16 -0.18 3.01
N ASN A 50 -12.71 0.44 1.92
CA ASN A 50 -12.49 -0.19 0.63
C ASN A 50 -11.05 -0.71 0.44
N TYR A 51 -10.24 -0.81 1.50
CA TYR A 51 -8.81 -1.10 1.39
C TYR A 51 -8.48 -2.42 0.67
N TYR A 52 -9.44 -3.37 0.62
CA TYR A 52 -9.30 -4.66 -0.05
C TYR A 52 -9.40 -4.56 -1.58
N LYS A 53 -9.95 -3.46 -2.11
CA LYS A 53 -10.02 -3.21 -3.55
C LYS A 53 -8.65 -2.81 -4.08
N ARG A 54 -8.28 -3.37 -5.22
CA ARG A 54 -7.04 -3.03 -5.92
C ARG A 54 -7.15 -1.68 -6.62
N GLY A 55 -6.01 -1.02 -6.80
CA GLY A 55 -5.92 0.24 -7.52
C GLY A 55 -6.50 1.45 -6.76
N PRO A 56 -6.88 2.52 -7.48
CA PRO A 56 -7.29 3.79 -6.87
C PRO A 56 -8.58 3.69 -6.05
N SER A 57 -9.48 2.76 -6.40
CA SER A 57 -10.76 2.55 -5.71
C SER A 57 -10.61 2.06 -4.27
N GLY A 58 -9.46 1.47 -3.91
CA GLY A 58 -9.15 1.06 -2.55
C GLY A 58 -8.43 2.11 -1.71
N ASN A 59 -8.14 3.29 -2.28
CA ASN A 59 -7.47 4.37 -1.57
C ASN A 59 -8.45 5.37 -0.98
N ASP A 60 -8.36 5.62 0.32
CA ASP A 60 -8.97 6.77 0.98
C ASP A 60 -7.88 7.79 1.30
N ILE A 61 -7.78 8.86 0.50
CA ILE A 61 -6.75 9.91 0.68
C ILE A 61 -6.87 10.54 2.06
N HIS A 62 -8.08 10.74 2.58
CA HIS A 62 -8.29 11.41 3.87
C HIS A 62 -7.77 10.61 5.06
N ARG A 63 -7.58 9.29 4.89
CA ARG A 63 -7.03 8.42 5.93
C ARG A 63 -5.56 8.09 5.71
N THR A 64 -5.16 7.85 4.47
CA THR A 64 -3.82 7.36 4.15
C THR A 64 -2.84 8.47 3.79
N ASN A 65 -3.33 9.65 3.39
CA ASN A 65 -2.55 10.78 2.88
C ASN A 65 -1.67 10.43 1.66
N VAL A 66 -1.99 9.34 0.95
CA VAL A 66 -1.33 8.96 -0.29
C VAL A 66 -2.19 9.45 -1.46
N PRO A 67 -1.66 10.27 -2.38
CA PRO A 67 -2.37 10.72 -3.58
C PRO A 67 -2.86 9.55 -4.42
N THR A 68 -4.10 9.62 -4.90
CA THR A 68 -4.69 8.55 -5.73
C THR A 68 -3.88 8.29 -7.00
N ILE A 69 -3.35 9.33 -7.65
CA ILE A 69 -2.52 9.20 -8.86
C ILE A 69 -1.28 8.32 -8.64
N ARG A 70 -0.72 8.32 -7.42
CA ARG A 70 0.42 7.48 -7.07
C ARG A 70 0.03 6.01 -7.01
N ILE A 71 -1.12 5.71 -6.41
CA ILE A 71 -1.65 4.35 -6.34
C ILE A 71 -2.06 3.84 -7.72
N GLU A 72 -2.66 4.71 -8.53
CA GLU A 72 -3.02 4.42 -9.93
C GLU A 72 -1.77 4.08 -10.75
N PHE A 73 -0.72 4.91 -10.69
CA PHE A 73 0.55 4.62 -11.37
C PHE A 73 1.15 3.27 -10.93
N ARG A 74 1.14 2.98 -9.62
CA ARG A 74 1.62 1.69 -9.10
C ARG A 74 0.81 0.51 -9.63
N ASP A 75 -0.51 0.64 -9.69
CA ASP A 75 -1.38 -0.42 -10.19
C ASP A 75 -1.19 -0.65 -11.69
N LEU A 76 -1.11 0.42 -12.49
CA LEU A 76 -0.88 0.35 -13.93
C LEU A 76 0.41 -0.39 -14.27
N ILE A 77 1.54 0.03 -13.67
CA ILE A 77 2.84 -0.61 -13.93
C ILE A 77 2.82 -2.09 -13.51
N TRP A 78 2.21 -2.41 -12.37
CA TRP A 78 2.10 -3.80 -11.94
C TRP A 78 1.26 -4.64 -12.93
N ARG A 79 0.14 -4.10 -13.44
CA ARG A 79 -0.69 -4.79 -14.43
C ARG A 79 0.08 -5.03 -15.72
N ASP A 80 0.81 -4.02 -16.20
CA ASP A 80 1.65 -4.12 -17.41
C ASP A 80 2.76 -5.17 -17.23
N GLU A 81 3.44 -5.16 -16.08
CA GLU A 81 4.48 -6.14 -15.75
C GLU A 81 3.92 -7.56 -15.67
N MET A 82 2.75 -7.75 -15.06
CA MET A 82 2.11 -9.06 -15.01
C MET A 82 1.68 -9.54 -16.40
N GLN A 83 1.09 -8.68 -17.21
CA GLN A 83 0.77 -9.01 -18.60
C GLN A 83 2.01 -9.42 -19.39
N LEU A 84 3.12 -8.73 -19.21
CA LEU A 84 4.39 -9.06 -19.86
C LEU A 84 4.92 -10.43 -19.41
N VAL A 85 4.96 -10.70 -18.10
CA VAL A 85 5.47 -11.97 -17.55
C VAL A 85 4.63 -13.16 -17.99
N TYR A 86 3.30 -13.00 -18.04
CA TYR A 86 2.38 -14.06 -18.45
C TYR A 86 2.08 -14.06 -19.95
N LEU A 87 2.81 -13.29 -20.78
CA LEU A 87 2.61 -13.21 -22.23
C LEU A 87 1.15 -12.92 -22.62
N ASN A 88 0.51 -11.99 -21.90
CA ASN A 88 -0.91 -11.61 -22.01
C ASN A 88 -1.94 -12.70 -21.65
N ASN A 89 -1.50 -13.82 -21.09
CA ASN A 89 -2.37 -14.93 -20.67
C ASN A 89 -2.66 -14.90 -19.16
N VAL A 90 -3.04 -13.74 -18.62
CA VAL A 90 -3.38 -13.59 -17.20
C VAL A 90 -4.67 -12.80 -16.99
N ILE A 91 -5.52 -13.29 -16.09
CA ILE A 91 -6.68 -12.57 -15.57
C ILE A 91 -6.26 -11.97 -14.24
N LEU A 92 -6.20 -10.64 -14.19
CA LEU A 92 -5.73 -9.92 -13.00
C LEU A 92 -6.90 -9.69 -12.03
N PRO A 93 -6.72 -9.96 -10.72
CA PRO A 93 -7.77 -9.77 -9.73
C PRO A 93 -7.98 -8.29 -9.42
N ASP A 94 -9.24 -7.90 -9.18
CA ASP A 94 -9.61 -6.54 -8.75
C ASP A 94 -9.57 -6.34 -7.24
N GLU A 95 -9.30 -7.40 -6.48
CA GLU A 95 -9.12 -7.39 -5.04
C GLU A 95 -7.70 -7.86 -4.69
N VAL A 96 -7.15 -7.33 -3.60
CA VAL A 96 -5.75 -7.56 -3.23
C VAL A 96 -5.59 -8.82 -2.37
N ASP A 97 -6.60 -9.18 -1.57
CA ASP A 97 -6.65 -10.44 -0.79
C ASP A 97 -8.12 -10.94 -0.69
N GLN A 98 -8.38 -12.18 -1.13
CA GLN A 98 -9.52 -13.02 -0.73
C GLN A 98 -9.03 -14.15 0.17
#